data_AF-A0A0M0JAH2-F1
#
_entry.id   AF-A0A0M0JAH2-F1
#
_cell.length_a   1.000
_cell.length_b   1.000
_cell.length_c   1.000
_cell.angle_alpha   90.00
_cell.angle_beta   90.00
_cell.angle_gamma   90.00
#
_symmetry.space_group_name_H-M   'P 1'
#
loop_
_entity.id
_entity.type
_entity.pdbx_description
1 polymer ?
#
loop_
_entity_poly.entity_id
_entity_poly.type
_entity_poly.pdbx_seq_one_letter_code
_entity_poly.pdbx_strand_id
1 'polypeptide(L)'
;MESVYAVLQEFAASDYAKAICEYCNVSPSQWGQARDMFAEVRLVGGPGGPASTVVIVLSRAFEQRSEKLLERLKRHFRQRMPGQVQRLQYETKSPPSTKTYIV
;
A
#
# COMPACT_ATOMS: atom_id res chain seq x y z
N MET A 1 18.34 0.95 7.04
CA MET A 1 17.56 0.75 5.80
C MET A 1 16.13 0.48 6.23
N GLU A 2 15.19 1.34 5.85
CA GLU A 2 13.80 1.21 6.29
C GLU A 2 13.13 0.04 5.54
N SER A 3 12.36 -0.80 6.23
CA SER A 3 11.69 -1.93 5.59
C SER A 3 10.38 -1.45 4.93
N VAL A 4 9.97 -2.11 3.84
CA VAL A 4 8.69 -1.78 3.18
C VAL A 4 7.52 -1.88 4.17
N TYR A 5 7.55 -2.85 5.07
CA TYR A 5 6.53 -2.98 6.10
C TYR A 5 6.49 -1.79 7.06
N ALA A 6 7.64 -1.22 7.44
CA ALA A 6 7.70 -0.02 8.28
C ALA A 6 7.10 1.20 7.57
N VAL A 7 7.35 1.38 6.27
CA VAL A 7 6.77 2.46 5.47
C VAL A 7 5.26 2.28 5.28
N LEU A 8 4.79 1.04 5.08
CA LEU A 8 3.36 0.73 5.04
C LEU A 8 2.68 0.97 6.40
N GLN A 9 3.38 0.67 7.48
CA GLN A 9 2.90 0.91 8.85
C GLN A 9 2.80 2.41 9.14
N GLU A 10 3.81 3.19 8.76
CA GLU A 10 3.79 4.65 8.84
C GLU A 10 2.64 5.23 8.02
N PHE A 11 2.44 4.75 6.78
CA PHE A 11 1.33 5.17 5.94
C PHE A 11 -0.03 4.85 6.59
N ALA A 12 -0.20 3.63 7.10
CA ALA A 12 -1.45 3.20 7.75
C ALA A 12 -1.76 3.99 9.03
N ALA A 13 -0.75 4.54 9.70
CA ALA A 13 -0.87 5.40 10.87
C ALA A 13 -1.03 6.90 10.53
N SER A 14 -0.97 7.29 9.25
CA SER A 14 -1.08 8.70 8.85
C SER A 14 -2.49 9.28 9.02
N ASP A 15 -2.58 10.60 9.18
CA ASP A 15 -3.87 11.33 9.22
C ASP A 15 -4.72 11.08 7.96
N TYR A 16 -4.07 10.82 6.84
CA TYR A 16 -4.77 10.46 5.60
C TYR A 16 -5.42 9.09 5.68
N ALA A 17 -4.69 8.08 6.17
CA ALA A 17 -5.25 6.74 6.40
C ALA A 17 -6.41 6.80 7.39
N LYS A 18 -6.28 7.61 8.46
CA LYS A 18 -7.36 7.88 9.41
C LYS A 18 -8.60 8.45 8.72
N ALA A 19 -8.45 9.51 7.92
CA ALA A 19 -9.58 10.13 7.21
C ALA A 19 -10.27 9.16 6.23
N ILE A 20 -9.51 8.24 5.60
CA ILE A 20 -10.09 7.18 4.77
C ILE A 20 -10.86 6.17 5.62
N CYS A 21 -10.32 5.72 6.76
CA CYS A 21 -11.00 4.78 7.64
C CYS A 21 -12.34 5.35 8.13
N GLU A 22 -12.36 6.62 8.56
CA GLU A 22 -13.57 7.33 8.97
C GLU A 22 -14.60 7.41 7.83
N TYR A 23 -14.15 7.76 6.63
CA TYR A 23 -15.02 7.85 5.45
C TYR A 23 -15.57 6.48 5.01
N CYS A 24 -14.77 5.41 5.12
CA CYS A 24 -15.16 4.05 4.76
C CYS A 24 -15.94 3.32 5.87
N ASN A 25 -16.24 4.00 7.00
CA ASN A 25 -16.86 3.42 8.19
C ASN A 25 -16.12 2.15 8.69
N VAL A 26 -14.79 2.16 8.59
CA VAL A 26 -13.93 1.09 9.11
C VAL A 26 -13.75 1.32 10.61
N SER A 27 -13.96 0.28 11.40
CA SER A 27 -13.97 0.40 12.86
C SER A 27 -12.62 0.90 13.40
N PRO A 28 -12.61 1.78 14.43
CA PRO A 28 -11.40 2.25 15.10
C PRO A 28 -10.59 1.17 15.83
N SER A 29 -10.95 -0.10 15.75
CA SER A 29 -10.10 -1.20 16.22
C SER A 29 -9.16 -1.74 15.13
N GLN A 30 -9.37 -1.34 13.86
CA GLN A 30 -8.69 -1.85 12.66
C GLN A 30 -7.87 -0.76 11.93
N TRP A 31 -7.79 0.45 12.49
CA TRP A 31 -7.01 1.55 11.94
C TRP A 31 -5.58 1.57 12.50
N GLY A 32 -4.67 2.21 11.77
CA GLY A 32 -3.31 2.46 12.25
C GLY A 32 -2.35 1.29 12.09
N GLN A 33 -2.79 0.16 11.53
CA GLN A 33 -1.94 -1.01 11.32
C GLN A 33 -1.91 -1.41 9.84
N ALA A 34 -0.71 -1.66 9.32
CA ALA A 34 -0.54 -2.09 7.94
C ALA A 34 -1.30 -3.39 7.63
N ARG A 35 -1.33 -4.34 8.57
CA ARG A 35 -1.99 -5.64 8.40
C ARG A 35 -3.50 -5.55 8.20
N ASP A 36 -4.14 -4.48 8.70
CA ASP A 36 -5.59 -4.31 8.62
C ASP A 36 -5.98 -3.63 7.30
N MET A 37 -5.12 -2.75 6.78
CA MET A 37 -5.30 -2.07 5.49
C MET A 37 -4.85 -2.92 4.29
N PHE A 38 -3.73 -3.63 4.43
CA PHE A 38 -3.12 -4.45 3.38
C PHE A 38 -3.31 -5.92 3.72
N ALA A 39 -4.23 -6.58 3.03
CA ALA A 39 -4.51 -8.01 3.17
C ALA A 39 -3.30 -8.88 2.75
N GLU A 40 -2.51 -8.41 1.80
CA GLU A 40 -1.31 -9.10 1.32
C GLU A 40 -0.27 -8.10 0.87
N VAL A 41 1.00 -8.35 1.19
CA VAL A 41 2.14 -7.55 0.73
C VAL A 41 3.24 -8.51 0.29
N ARG A 42 3.72 -8.36 -0.94
CA ARG A 42 4.81 -9.17 -1.50
C ARG A 42 5.88 -8.26 -2.08
N LEU A 43 7.13 -8.61 -1.82
CA LEU A 43 8.29 -7.92 -2.38
C LEU A 43 8.83 -8.75 -3.54
N VAL A 44 8.87 -8.15 -4.73
CA VAL A 44 9.38 -8.81 -5.93
C VAL A 44 10.68 -8.12 -6.33
N GLY A 45 11.76 -8.88 -6.25
CA GLY A 45 13.08 -8.52 -6.76
C GLY A 45 13.12 -8.59 -8.28
N GLY A 46 13.79 -7.63 -8.91
CA GLY A 46 14.22 -7.80 -10.30
C GLY A 46 15.32 -8.87 -10.37
N PRO A 47 15.49 -9.56 -11.52
CA PRO A 47 16.63 -10.45 -11.70
C PRO A 47 17.94 -9.67 -11.47
N GLY A 48 18.65 -10.00 -10.39
CA GLY A 48 19.97 -9.44 -10.04
C GLY A 48 20.01 -8.14 -9.22
N GLY A 49 18.92 -7.68 -8.59
CA GLY A 49 18.91 -6.42 -7.82
C GLY A 49 17.92 -6.36 -6.65
N PRO A 50 17.94 -5.26 -5.85
CA PRO A 50 17.03 -5.08 -4.71
C PRO A 50 15.56 -5.08 -5.16
N ALA A 51 14.65 -5.34 -4.20
CA ALA A 51 13.20 -5.41 -4.41
C ALA A 51 12.63 -4.12 -5.03
N SER A 52 12.55 -4.09 -6.37
CA SER A 52 12.11 -2.92 -7.13
C SER A 52 10.58 -2.82 -7.23
N THR A 53 9.87 -3.91 -6.94
CA THR A 53 8.41 -3.96 -7.07
C THR A 53 7.76 -4.41 -5.76
N VAL A 54 6.85 -3.59 -5.25
CA VAL A 54 5.98 -3.91 -4.11
C VAL A 54 4.61 -4.28 -4.66
N VAL A 55 4.14 -5.47 -4.36
CA VAL A 55 2.79 -5.94 -4.71
C VAL A 55 1.93 -5.90 -3.47
N ILE A 56 0.75 -5.29 -3.57
CA ILE A 56 -0.21 -5.20 -2.48
C ILE A 56 -1.61 -5.66 -2.89
N VAL A 57 -2.31 -6.26 -1.94
CA VAL A 57 -3.75 -6.49 -1.96
C VAL A 57 -4.34 -5.70 -0.81
N LEU A 58 -5.35 -4.88 -1.09
CA LEU A 58 -6.06 -4.12 -0.06
C LEU A 58 -7.11 -5.01 0.60
N SER A 59 -7.37 -4.77 1.89
CA SER A 59 -8.54 -5.34 2.55
C SER A 59 -9.82 -4.80 1.89
N ARG A 60 -10.87 -5.62 1.87
CA ARG A 60 -12.15 -5.34 1.17
C ARG A 60 -12.74 -3.96 1.48
N ALA A 61 -12.59 -3.48 2.72
CA ALA A 61 -13.10 -2.18 3.14
C ALA A 61 -12.43 -1.00 2.42
N PHE A 62 -11.22 -1.17 1.89
CA PHE A 62 -10.42 -0.14 1.24
C PHE A 62 -10.45 -0.24 -0.30
N GLU A 63 -10.97 -1.33 -0.88
CA GLU A 63 -10.98 -1.54 -2.34
C GLU A 63 -11.79 -0.46 -3.08
N GLN A 64 -12.93 -0.03 -2.53
CA GLN A 64 -13.80 0.99 -3.15
C GLN A 64 -13.16 2.38 -3.30
N ARG A 65 -12.05 2.64 -2.59
CA ARG A 65 -11.31 3.92 -2.62
C ARG A 65 -9.83 3.72 -2.93
N SER A 66 -9.51 2.56 -3.51
CA SER A 66 -8.16 2.14 -3.86
C SER A 66 -7.40 3.19 -4.66
N GLU A 67 -8.00 3.84 -5.66
CA GLU A 67 -7.27 4.79 -6.51
C GLU A 67 -6.64 5.97 -5.76
N LYS A 68 -7.40 6.67 -4.92
CA LYS A 68 -6.86 7.78 -4.12
C LYS A 68 -5.84 7.30 -3.08
N LEU A 69 -6.09 6.13 -2.49
CA LEU A 69 -5.19 5.51 -1.52
C LEU A 69 -3.84 5.17 -2.17
N LEU A 70 -3.88 4.52 -3.34
CA LEU A 70 -2.73 4.09 -4.11
C LEU A 70 -1.90 5.27 -4.64
N GLU A 71 -2.53 6.36 -5.10
CA GLU A 71 -1.83 7.57 -5.51
C GLU A 71 -1.05 8.22 -4.36
N ARG A 72 -1.63 8.24 -3.16
CA ARG A 72 -0.95 8.74 -1.96
C ARG A 72 0.15 7.79 -1.49
N LEU A 73 -0.11 6.49 -1.52
CA LEU A 73 0.86 5.47 -1.14
C LEU A 73 2.09 5.48 -2.06
N LYS A 74 1.88 5.64 -3.37
CA LYS A 74 2.95 5.86 -4.35
C LYS A 74 3.83 7.06 -3.96
N ARG A 75 3.23 8.21 -3.67
CA ARG A 75 3.97 9.41 -3.26
C ARG A 75 4.74 9.18 -1.96
N HIS A 76 4.14 8.46 -1.01
CA HIS A 76 4.78 8.11 0.25
C HIS A 76 6.01 7.22 0.03
N PHE A 77 5.92 6.18 -0.82
CA PHE A 77 7.07 5.36 -1.18
C PHE A 77 8.19 6.17 -1.86
N ARG A 78 7.85 7.09 -2.78
CA ARG A 78 8.83 7.97 -3.43
C ARG A 78 9.61 8.82 -2.42
N GLN A 79 8.95 9.26 -1.35
CA GLN A 79 9.55 10.10 -0.30
C GLN A 79 10.40 9.30 0.69
N ARG A 80 9.91 8.12 1.13
CA ARG A 80 10.54 7.34 2.21
C ARG A 80 11.57 6.33 1.69
N MET A 81 11.40 5.82 0.47
CA MET A 81 12.25 4.79 -0.13
C MET A 81 12.72 5.16 -1.55
N PRO A 82 13.35 6.34 -1.75
CA PRO A 82 13.74 6.80 -3.07
C PRO A 82 14.71 5.82 -3.74
N GLY A 83 14.38 5.39 -4.96
CA GLY A 83 15.19 4.47 -5.76
C GLY A 83 15.18 3.00 -5.32
N GLN A 84 14.61 2.69 -4.15
CA GLN A 84 14.48 1.31 -3.66
C GLN A 84 13.21 0.66 -4.21
N VAL A 85 12.06 1.34 -4.12
CA VAL A 85 10.81 0.90 -4.73
C VAL A 85 10.60 1.66 -6.03
N GLN A 86 10.53 0.96 -7.16
CA GLN A 86 10.32 1.54 -8.49
C GLN A 86 8.88 1.33 -8.98
N ARG A 87 8.21 0.28 -8.51
CA ARG A 87 6.87 -0.10 -8.94
C ARG A 87 6.00 -0.50 -7.75
N LEU A 88 4.76 -0.05 -7.77
CA LEU A 88 3.69 -0.50 -6.88
C LEU A 88 2.65 -1.22 -7.73
N GLN A 89 2.44 -2.51 -7.47
CA GLN A 89 1.39 -3.31 -8.11
C GLN A 89 0.24 -3.51 -7.13
N TYR A 90 -0.96 -3.19 -7.57
CA TYR A 90 -2.19 -3.42 -6.83
C TYR A 90 -2.96 -4.56 -7.49
N GLU A 91 -3.24 -5.61 -6.73
CA GLU A 91 -4.05 -6.75 -7.18
C GLU A 91 -5.43 -6.72 -6.52
N THR A 92 -6.49 -6.80 -7.33
CA THR A 92 -7.86 -7.08 -6.89
C THR A 92 -8.14 -8.56 -7.09
N LYS A 93 -8.81 -9.20 -6.12
CA LYS A 93 -9.13 -10.63 -6.20
C LYS A 93 -10.48 -10.91 -6.89
N SER A 94 -11.37 -9.92 -7.02
CA SER A 94 -12.71 -10.11 -7.64
C SER A 94 -13.32 -8.80 -8.18
N PRO A 95 -13.38 -8.61 -9.51
CA PRO A 95 -12.74 -9.44 -10.54
C PRO A 95 -11.20 -9.39 -10.39
N PRO A 96 -10.48 -10.46 -10.79
CA PRO A 96 -9.02 -10.46 -10.84
C PRO A 96 -8.53 -9.33 -11.75
N SER A 97 -7.81 -8.37 -11.19
CA SER A 97 -7.18 -7.30 -11.97
C SER A 97 -5.89 -6.85 -11.32
N THR A 98 -4.94 -6.39 -12.13
CA THR A 98 -3.67 -5.86 -11.65
C THR A 98 -3.48 -4.47 -12.21
N LYS A 99 -3.32 -3.48 -11.33
CA LYS A 99 -2.93 -2.10 -11.69
C LYS A 99 -1.46 -1.89 -11.31
N THR A 100 -0.67 -1.34 -12.21
CA THR A 100 0.75 -1.04 -11.95
C THR A 100 0.97 0.47 -11.93
N TYR A 101 1.64 0.95 -10.89
CA TYR A 101 2.02 2.35 -10.70
C TYR A 101 3.54 2.47 -10.67
N ILE A 102 4.08 3.43 -11.40
CA ILE A 102 5.50 3.81 -11.31
C ILE A 102 5.66 4.69 -10.08
N VAL A 103 6.57 4.32 -9.18
CA VAL A 103 6.78 5.01 -7.91
C VAL A 103 7.60 6.27 -8.06
#